data_AF-A0A7X1TWN7-F1
#
_entry.id   AF-A0A7X1TWN7-F1
#
_cell.length_a   1.000
_cell.length_b   1.000
_cell.length_c   1.000
_cell.angle_alpha   90.00
_cell.angle_beta   90.00
_cell.angle_gamma   90.00
#
_symmetry.space_group_name_H-M   'P 1'
#
loop_
_entity.id
_entity.type
_entity.pdbx_description
1 polymer ?
#
loop_
_entity_poly.entity_id
_entity_poly.type
_entity_poly.pdbx_seq_one_letter_code
_entity_poly.pdbx_strand_id
1 'polypeptide(L)' 'MAEGALCLDDIRRMAAEIGLTHLTQTHLEELLRATQASQKRRAKLPIDELVYADEPAHVFSLDMRGVP' A
#
# COMPACT_ATOMS: atom_id res chain seq x y z
N MET A 1 -9.15 4.41 -9.41
CA MET A 1 -10.07 3.43 -8.78
C MET A 1 -11.27 4.22 -8.30
N ALA A 2 -12.49 3.75 -8.53
CA ALA A 2 -13.70 4.48 -8.18
C ALA A 2 -13.67 4.85 -6.68
N GLU A 3 -13.69 6.17 -6.39
CA GLU A 3 -13.68 6.71 -5.03
C GLU A 3 -15.03 6.52 -4.36
N GLY A 4 -15.39 5.28 -4.08
CA GLY A 4 -16.27 4.96 -2.97
C GLY A 4 -15.47 5.05 -1.68
N ALA A 5 -16.05 5.63 -0.63
CA ALA A 5 -15.45 5.56 0.70
C ALA A 5 -15.25 4.08 1.06
N LEU A 6 -14.00 3.71 1.35
CA LEU A 6 -13.64 2.34 1.70
C LEU A 6 -14.46 1.86 2.91
N CYS A 7 -15.09 0.70 2.80
CA CYS A 7 -15.93 0.15 3.87
C CYS A 7 -15.32 -1.13 4.50
N LEU A 8 -15.99 -1.65 5.53
CA LEU A 8 -15.55 -2.87 6.23
C LEU A 8 -15.55 -4.10 5.31
N ASP A 9 -16.51 -4.20 4.39
CA ASP A 9 -16.57 -5.35 3.47
C ASP A 9 -15.43 -5.33 2.45
N ASP A 10 -14.98 -4.14 2.03
CA ASP A 10 -13.78 -4.00 1.21
C ASP A 10 -12.53 -4.47 1.94
N ILE A 11 -12.36 -4.06 3.21
CA ILE A 11 -11.23 -4.48 4.05
C ILE A 11 -11.26 -6.00 4.26
N ARG A 12 -12.43 -6.56 4.54
CA ARG A 12 -12.59 -8.02 4.73
C ARG A 12 -12.21 -8.78 3.46
N ARG A 13 -12.65 -8.31 2.29
CA ARG A 13 -12.30 -8.90 0.99
C ARG A 13 -10.80 -8.82 0.73
N MET A 14 -10.19 -7.64 0.87
CA MET A 14 -8.75 -7.45 0.65
C MET A 14 -7.91 -8.30 1.60
N ALA A 15 -8.30 -8.41 2.88
CA ALA A 15 -7.62 -9.25 3.84
C ALA A 15 -7.67 -10.73 3.43
N ALA A 16 -8.83 -11.21 2.97
CA ALA A 16 -8.97 -12.59 2.49
C ALA A 16 -8.13 -12.88 1.24
N GLU A 17 -8.05 -11.94 0.29
CA GLU A 17 -7.25 -12.07 -0.95
C GLU A 17 -5.75 -12.28 -0.68
N ILE A 18 -5.22 -11.70 0.40
CA ILE A 18 -3.81 -11.86 0.79
C ILE A 18 -3.59 -12.96 1.86
N GLY A 19 -4.63 -13.74 2.17
CA GLY A 19 -4.54 -14.84 3.12
C GLY A 19 -4.56 -14.44 4.60
N LEU A 20 -4.91 -13.18 4.93
CA LEU A 20 -5.18 -12.78 6.31
C LEU A 20 -6.54 -13.33 6.75
N THR A 21 -6.50 -14.56 7.24
CA THR A 21 -7.66 -15.28 7.78
C THR A 21 -7.78 -15.05 9.30
N HIS A 22 -8.94 -15.36 9.88
CA HIS A 22 -9.21 -15.25 11.33
C HIS A 22 -9.21 -13.83 11.94
N LEU A 23 -9.41 -12.79 11.12
CA LEU A 23 -9.61 -11.44 11.65
C LEU A 23 -10.96 -11.32 12.35
N THR A 24 -10.94 -10.83 13.58
CA THR A 24 -12.14 -10.45 14.31
C THR A 24 -12.73 -9.17 13.72
N GLN A 25 -13.98 -8.87 14.07
CA GLN A 25 -14.61 -7.60 13.69
C GLN A 25 -13.78 -6.39 14.16
N THR A 26 -13.23 -6.43 15.38
CA THR A 26 -12.36 -5.38 15.92
C THR A 26 -11.11 -5.19 15.07
N HIS A 27 -10.44 -6.28 14.66
CA HIS A 27 -9.27 -6.18 13.77
C HIS A 27 -9.62 -5.54 12.43
N LEU A 28 -10.77 -5.88 11.84
CA LEU A 28 -11.22 -5.29 10.58
C LEU A 28 -11.50 -3.79 10.72
N GLU A 29 -12.05 -3.34 11.84
CA GLU A 29 -12.27 -1.93 12.13
C GLU A 29 -10.96 -1.15 12.32
N GLU A 30 -9.99 -1.74 13.01
CA GLU A 30 -8.65 -1.16 13.16
C GLU A 30 -7.94 -1.04 11.80
N LEU A 31 -8.01 -2.08 10.98
CA LEU A 31 -7.48 -2.09 9.62
C LEU A 31 -8.15 -1.02 8.75
N LEU A 32 -9.47 -0.85 8.86
CA LEU A 32 -10.18 0.19 8.14
C LEU A 32 -9.68 1.58 8.54
N ARG A 33 -9.57 1.86 9.84
CA ARG A 33 -9.07 3.15 10.34
C ARG A 33 -7.63 3.41 9.89
N ALA A 34 -6.76 2.41 9.99
CA ALA A 34 -5.37 2.51 9.59
C ALA A 34 -5.23 2.77 8.07
N THR A 35 -6.05 2.09 7.27
CA THR A 35 -6.08 2.26 5.81
C THR A 35 -6.57 3.65 5.43
N GLN A 36 -7.66 4.13 6.03
CA GLN A 36 -8.16 5.50 5.80
C GLN A 36 -7.14 6.57 6.20
N ALA A 37 -6.44 6.39 7.33
CA ALA A 37 -5.37 7.30 7.74
C ALA A 37 -4.22 7.31 6.72
N SER A 38 -3.83 6.13 6.21
CA SER A 38 -2.78 6.00 5.20
C SER A 38 -3.18 6.62 3.86
N GLN A 39 -4.43 6.45 3.42
CA GLN A 39 -4.95 7.10 2.21
C GLN A 39 -4.90 8.63 2.32
N LYS A 40 -5.28 9.20 3.48
CA LYS A 40 -5.18 10.64 3.73
C LYS A 40 -3.75 11.16 3.68
N ARG A 41 -2.76 10.36 4.13
CA ARG A 41 -1.34 10.71 4.00
C ARG A 41 -0.86 10.59 2.56
N ARG A 42 -1.25 9.51 1.87
CA ARG A 42 -0.91 9.29 0.46
C ARG A 42 -1.42 10.41 -0.44
N ALA A 43 -2.64 10.89 -0.20
CA ALA A 43 -3.22 12.01 -0.97
C ALA A 43 -2.47 13.34 -0.82
N LYS A 44 -1.55 13.45 0.16
CA LYS A 44 -0.69 14.63 0.35
C LYS A 44 0.70 14.48 -0.29
N LEU A 45 1.01 13.31 -0.84
CA LEU A 45 2.29 13.10 -1.51
C LEU A 45 2.26 13.78 -2.88
N PRO A 46 3.27 14.58 -3.25
CA PRO A 46 3.33 15.30 -4.53
C PRO A 46 3.74 14.34 -5.66
N ILE A 47 2.94 13.29 -5.89
CA ILE A 47 3.26 12.25 -6.88
C ILE A 47 3.17 12.76 -8.33
N ASP A 48 2.40 13.82 -8.56
CA ASP A 48 2.22 14.43 -9.89
C ASP A 48 3.47 15.20 -10.35
N GLU A 49 4.38 15.52 -9.44
CA GLU A 49 5.64 16.21 -9.72
C GLU A 49 6.78 15.24 -10.05
N LEU A 50 6.59 13.92 -9.85
CA LEU A 50 7.61 12.92 -10.10
C LEU A 50 7.86 12.75 -11.59
N VAL A 51 9.11 12.89 -12.01
CA VAL A 51 9.59 12.64 -13.36
C VAL A 51 10.36 11.33 -13.45
N TYR A 52 10.64 10.87 -14.67
CA TYR A 52 11.40 9.64 -14.89
C TYR A 52 12.80 9.65 -14.24
N ALA A 53 13.39 10.84 -14.05
CA ALA A 53 14.69 11.00 -13.37
C ALA A 53 14.60 10.91 -11.84
N ASP A 54 13.40 10.95 -11.25
CA ASP A 54 13.19 10.74 -9.82
C ASP A 54 13.18 9.24 -9.53
N GLU A 55 14.38 8.66 -9.52
CA GLU A 55 14.56 7.22 -9.34
C GLU A 55 14.07 6.73 -7.96
N PRO A 56 13.64 5.46 -7.85
CA PRO A 56 13.38 4.84 -6.56
C PRO A 56 14.58 4.95 -5.63
N ALA A 57 14.34 5.14 -4.33
CA ALA A 57 15.40 5.27 -3.32
C ALA A 57 16.38 4.07 -3.29
N HIS A 58 15.93 2.90 -3.76
CA HIS A 58 16.76 1.73 -3.94
C HIS A 58 16.57 1.18 -5.36
N VAL A 59 17.60 1.34 -6.19
CA VAL A 59 17.67 0.74 -7.52
C VAL A 59 18.52 -0.53 -7.42
N PHE A 60 17.97 -1.66 -7.86
CA PHE A 60 18.74 -2.90 -7.96
C PHE A 60 19.79 -2.75 -9.06
N SER A 61 21.06 -2.98 -8.71
CA SER A 61 22.16 -3.02 -9.66
C SER A 61 22.78 -4.41 -9.66
N LEU A 62 22.90 -4.99 -10.85
CA LEU A 62 23.73 -6.17 -11.09
C LEU A 62 25.17 -5.69 -11.16
N ASP A 63 25.82 -5.47 -10.02
CA ASP A 63 27.26 -5.23 -10.02
C ASP A 63 27.95 -6.54 -10.42
N MET A 64 28.25 -6.70 -11.71
CA MET A 64 29.01 -7.82 -12.28
C MET A 64 30.51 -7.72 -11.92
N ARG A 65 30.85 -7.21 -10.74
CA ARG A 65 32.23 -7.09 -10.22
C ARG A 65 32.53 -8.10 -9.11
N GLY A 66 31.98 -9.31 -9.24
CA GLY A 66 32.13 -10.37 -8.24
C GLY A 66 32.03 -11.80 -8.78
N VAL A 67 32.46 -12.07 -10.02
CA VAL A 67 32.72 -13.44 -10.50
C VAL A 67 33.92 -13.45 -11.45
N PRO A 68 35.02 -14.16 -11.14
CA PRO A 68 35.68 -14.38 -9.84
C PRO A 68 36.77 -13.34 -9.52
#